data_AF-A0A448MVF6-F1
#
_entry.id   AF-A0A448MVF6-F1
#
_cell.length_a   1.000
_cell.length_b   1.000
_cell.length_c   1.000
_cell.angle_alpha   90.00
_cell.angle_beta   90.00
_cell.angle_gamma   90.00
#
_symmetry.space_group_name_H-M   'P 1'
#
loop_
_entity.id
_entity.type
_entity.pdbx_description
1 polymer ?
#
loop_
_entity_poly.entity_id
_entity_poly.type
_entity_poly.pdbx_seq_one_letter_code
_entity_poly.pdbx_strand_id
1 'polypeptide(L)'
;MALVVGLGIAFQAPGAHADTVDLEVDAVTYRVDPDAPGQGATLVGFNRAKIARNLTIPATVTHNGTAYPVKRIGEEGLRSARLQAVTLPDGLEEIGKAAFYGNSIDDLVIPDSVVGIGEQAFMNNHMKTVVLPKKLAEIKASTFVNNNLTSIDLPAGLTTIGPAAFASCRLTSLVLPESVTSVGTSAFEANALTSVTIPKGLTSLAAGMFSNNKLTFVEIPETVTSLGSEVFAGNKLTSLKLPKSITTIPERAFHSNALTSVTLPEGLTEIQEAAFEYNNLTSLTIPAKVTTIAKRAFGSNALTSVRMEGPAPSIHAPGRWNPNVGSFGDPRDLKVSYYCHLSDGYTKPTWSGYTLAGECIVVTAKGSGATEPAKPSFDPNADDDGDGFTNGEEVEAGTDPFDPASHPARPAPSPSSTASPAPTPTGATSWAVKPVRPGLPRTGVTNS
;
A
#
# COMPACT_ATOMS: atom_id res chain seq x y z
N MET A 1 3.16 -32.26 2.66
CA MET A 1 1.80 -32.81 2.87
C MET A 1 1.25 -32.14 4.12
N ALA A 2 0.60 -30.98 3.97
CA ALA A 2 -0.04 -30.26 5.06
C ALA A 2 -1.37 -29.72 4.50
N LEU A 3 -2.45 -30.33 4.97
CA LEU A 3 -3.81 -30.09 4.56
C LEU A 3 -4.25 -28.76 5.17
N VAL A 4 -4.20 -27.67 4.38
CA VAL A 4 -4.87 -26.42 4.77
C VAL A 4 -6.35 -26.63 4.53
N VAL A 5 -7.06 -27.02 5.59
CA VAL A 5 -8.52 -27.05 5.62
C VAL A 5 -8.98 -25.59 5.72
N GLY A 6 -9.13 -24.94 4.57
CA GLY A 6 -9.93 -23.73 4.50
C GLY A 6 -11.34 -24.11 4.91
N LEU A 7 -11.78 -23.66 6.09
CA LEU A 7 -13.22 -23.53 6.38
C LEU A 7 -13.78 -22.42 5.50
N GLY A 8 -13.84 -22.68 4.20
CA GLY A 8 -14.85 -22.07 3.36
C GLY A 8 -16.17 -22.62 3.87
N ILE A 9 -16.91 -21.82 4.63
CA ILE A 9 -18.33 -22.07 4.80
C ILE A 9 -18.91 -21.85 3.41
N ALA A 10 -18.92 -22.90 2.60
CA ALA A 10 -19.74 -22.97 1.41
C ALA A 10 -21.18 -22.95 1.94
N PHE A 11 -21.75 -21.75 2.07
CA PHE A 11 -23.19 -21.61 2.13
C PHE A 11 -23.70 -22.15 0.80
N GLN A 12 -24.21 -23.38 0.89
CA GLN A 12 -25.02 -24.00 -0.14
C GLN A 12 -25.99 -22.93 -0.65
N ALA A 13 -25.97 -22.68 -1.96
CA ALA A 13 -26.99 -21.85 -2.60
C ALA A 13 -28.34 -22.28 -2.02
N PRO A 14 -29.15 -21.36 -1.47
CA PRO A 14 -30.36 -21.75 -0.78
C PRO A 14 -31.12 -22.67 -1.70
N GLY A 15 -31.41 -23.88 -1.21
CA GLY A 15 -32.31 -24.78 -1.91
C GLY A 15 -33.54 -23.97 -2.31
N ALA A 16 -33.99 -24.13 -3.55
CA ALA A 16 -35.10 -23.36 -4.09
C ALA A 16 -36.36 -23.57 -3.23
N HIS A 17 -36.50 -22.78 -2.16
CA HIS A 17 -37.76 -22.50 -1.51
C HIS A 17 -38.48 -21.58 -2.50
N ALA A 18 -39.41 -22.16 -3.26
CA ALA A 18 -40.02 -21.52 -4.42
C ALA A 18 -40.92 -20.32 -4.06
N ASP A 19 -41.18 -20.08 -2.77
CA ASP A 19 -42.17 -19.12 -2.29
C ASP A 19 -41.54 -17.94 -1.51
N THR A 20 -40.48 -17.33 -2.04
CA THR A 20 -39.97 -16.07 -1.45
C THR A 20 -40.93 -14.90 -1.68
N VAL A 21 -41.00 -13.98 -0.71
CA VAL A 21 -41.85 -12.78 -0.77
C VAL A 21 -40.98 -11.52 -0.70
N ASP A 22 -41.25 -10.56 -1.59
CA ASP A 22 -40.60 -9.25 -1.60
C ASP A 22 -41.47 -8.21 -0.87
N LEU A 23 -40.87 -7.48 0.07
CA LEU A 23 -41.50 -6.46 0.92
C LEU A 23 -40.87 -5.10 0.63
N GLU A 24 -41.66 -4.06 0.38
CA GLU A 24 -41.16 -2.68 0.28
C GLU A 24 -41.27 -1.98 1.65
N VAL A 25 -40.13 -1.60 2.23
CA VAL A 25 -40.03 -0.81 3.47
C VAL A 25 -39.10 0.36 3.21
N ASP A 26 -39.56 1.59 3.44
CA ASP A 26 -38.79 2.83 3.21
C ASP A 26 -38.15 2.92 1.81
N ALA A 27 -38.91 2.56 0.79
CA ALA A 27 -38.46 2.50 -0.61
C ALA A 27 -37.34 1.50 -0.89
N VAL A 28 -37.08 0.55 0.02
CA VAL A 28 -36.14 -0.54 -0.13
C VAL A 28 -36.90 -1.86 -0.20
N THR A 29 -36.50 -2.75 -1.10
CA THR A 29 -37.11 -4.07 -1.31
C THR A 29 -36.32 -5.13 -0.55
N TYR A 30 -37.01 -5.85 0.33
CA TYR A 30 -36.46 -6.95 1.13
C TYR A 30 -37.12 -8.27 0.73
N ARG A 31 -36.33 -9.28 0.42
CA ARG A 31 -36.78 -10.64 0.17
C ARG A 31 -36.74 -11.47 1.44
N VAL A 32 -37.85 -12.13 1.75
CA VAL A 32 -37.98 -13.08 2.88
C VAL A 32 -38.48 -14.43 2.38
N ASP A 33 -38.19 -15.48 3.14
CA ASP A 33 -38.75 -16.82 2.94
C ASP A 33 -39.74 -17.10 4.08
N PRO A 34 -41.06 -17.10 3.81
CA PRO A 34 -42.09 -17.39 4.82
C PRO A 34 -41.93 -18.75 5.51
N ASP A 35 -41.38 -19.74 4.82
CA ASP A 35 -41.19 -21.10 5.34
C ASP A 35 -39.90 -21.25 6.15
N ALA A 36 -38.97 -20.30 6.03
CA ALA A 36 -37.71 -20.28 6.76
C ALA A 36 -37.38 -18.92 7.43
N PRO A 37 -38.20 -18.42 8.39
CA PRO A 37 -37.98 -17.11 9.00
C PRO A 37 -36.61 -16.91 9.67
N GLY A 38 -35.99 -17.99 10.15
CA GLY A 38 -34.64 -17.97 10.74
C GLY A 38 -33.52 -17.59 9.76
N GLN A 39 -33.74 -17.72 8.45
CA GLN A 39 -32.79 -17.26 7.42
C GLN A 39 -32.75 -15.73 7.31
N GLY A 40 -33.73 -15.02 7.88
CA GLY A 40 -33.83 -13.56 7.85
C GLY A 40 -34.16 -12.98 6.48
N ALA A 41 -34.17 -11.66 6.41
CA ALA A 41 -34.42 -10.89 5.20
C ALA A 41 -33.13 -10.51 4.46
N THR A 42 -33.24 -10.43 3.13
CA THR A 42 -32.17 -9.95 2.23
C THR A 42 -32.62 -8.68 1.53
N LEU A 43 -31.88 -7.58 1.62
CA LEU A 43 -32.12 -6.39 0.80
C LEU A 43 -31.75 -6.71 -0.65
N VAL A 44 -32.71 -6.64 -1.58
CA VAL A 44 -32.52 -7.04 -2.99
C VAL A 44 -32.71 -5.89 -3.99
N GLY A 45 -33.20 -4.74 -3.56
CA GLY A 45 -33.38 -3.60 -4.44
C GLY A 45 -33.94 -2.37 -3.74
N PHE A 46 -34.24 -1.35 -4.53
CA PHE A 46 -34.83 -0.10 -4.05
C PHE A 46 -35.64 0.60 -5.15
N ASN A 47 -36.58 1.44 -4.73
CA ASN A 47 -37.34 2.30 -5.61
C ASN A 47 -36.57 3.61 -5.86
N ARG A 48 -35.96 3.73 -7.03
CA ARG A 48 -35.11 4.87 -7.42
C ARG A 48 -35.80 6.24 -7.35
N ALA A 49 -37.12 6.30 -7.48
CA ALA A 49 -37.87 7.55 -7.41
C ALA A 49 -38.12 8.03 -5.97
N LYS A 50 -38.06 7.13 -4.99
CA LYS A 50 -38.45 7.38 -3.59
C LYS A 50 -37.31 7.26 -2.59
N ILE A 51 -36.22 6.59 -2.95
CA ILE A 51 -35.11 6.30 -2.03
C ILE A 51 -34.53 7.58 -1.41
N ALA A 52 -34.42 7.59 -0.08
CA ALA A 52 -33.81 8.69 0.65
C ALA A 52 -32.28 8.67 0.45
N ARG A 53 -31.65 9.85 0.45
CA ARG A 53 -30.18 9.95 0.41
C ARG A 53 -29.52 9.48 1.72
N ASN A 54 -30.22 9.64 2.84
CA ASN A 54 -29.81 9.15 4.13
C ASN A 54 -30.72 7.98 4.47
N LEU A 55 -30.19 6.76 4.40
CA LEU A 55 -30.96 5.54 4.57
C LEU A 55 -30.62 4.87 5.89
N THR A 56 -31.64 4.53 6.68
CA THR A 56 -31.49 3.63 7.82
C THR A 56 -32.08 2.28 7.43
N ILE A 57 -31.25 1.25 7.34
CA ILE A 57 -31.73 -0.11 7.09
C ILE A 57 -32.26 -0.64 8.44
N PRO A 58 -33.54 -1.05 8.52
CA PRO A 58 -34.13 -1.52 9.77
C PRO A 58 -33.51 -2.86 10.19
N ALA A 59 -33.44 -3.11 11.50
CA ALA A 59 -32.96 -4.39 12.01
C ALA A 59 -33.89 -5.57 11.66
N THR A 60 -35.17 -5.31 11.44
CA THR A 60 -36.18 -6.31 11.09
C THR A 60 -37.20 -5.76 10.10
N VAL A 61 -37.71 -6.60 9.22
CA VAL A 61 -38.91 -6.35 8.41
C VAL A 61 -40.00 -7.36 8.78
N THR A 62 -41.28 -6.98 8.66
CA THR A 62 -42.40 -7.83 9.11
C THR A 62 -43.27 -8.28 7.93
N HIS A 63 -43.59 -9.57 7.87
CA HIS A 63 -44.56 -10.13 6.92
C HIS A 63 -45.55 -11.02 7.68
N ASN A 64 -46.85 -10.76 7.54
CA ASN A 64 -47.94 -11.49 8.21
C ASN A 64 -47.75 -11.69 9.73
N GLY A 65 -47.23 -10.68 10.43
CA GLY A 65 -46.98 -10.70 11.87
C GLY A 65 -45.67 -11.39 12.28
N THR A 66 -44.96 -12.02 11.35
CA THR A 66 -43.63 -12.61 11.58
C THR A 66 -42.55 -11.59 11.28
N ALA A 67 -41.64 -11.38 12.23
CA ALA A 67 -40.48 -10.51 12.07
C ALA A 67 -39.29 -11.29 11.48
N TYR A 68 -38.66 -10.72 10.46
CA TYR A 68 -37.48 -11.26 9.78
C TYR A 68 -36.30 -10.32 10.03
N PRO A 69 -35.25 -10.74 10.75
CA PRO A 69 -34.06 -9.92 10.94
C PRO A 69 -33.37 -9.68 9.59
N VAL A 70 -32.95 -8.43 9.33
CA VAL A 70 -32.21 -8.10 8.10
C VAL A 70 -30.78 -8.57 8.26
N LYS A 71 -30.46 -9.70 7.62
CA LYS A 71 -29.17 -10.38 7.75
C LYS A 71 -28.25 -10.13 6.57
N ARG A 72 -28.78 -9.76 5.40
CA ARG A 72 -28.00 -9.67 4.17
C ARG A 72 -28.38 -8.44 3.36
N ILE A 73 -27.38 -7.84 2.72
CA ILE A 73 -27.56 -6.94 1.59
C ILE A 73 -27.11 -7.70 0.35
N GLY A 74 -28.04 -7.94 -0.58
CA GLY A 74 -27.80 -8.73 -1.77
C GLY A 74 -26.88 -8.04 -2.77
N GLU A 75 -26.48 -8.80 -3.78
CA GLU A 75 -25.72 -8.29 -4.92
C GLU A 75 -26.44 -7.10 -5.58
N GLU A 76 -25.69 -6.01 -5.79
CA GLU A 76 -26.17 -4.75 -6.34
C GLU A 76 -27.37 -4.10 -5.61
N GLY A 77 -27.71 -4.55 -4.40
CA GLY A 77 -28.97 -4.21 -3.73
C GLY A 77 -29.22 -2.70 -3.54
N LEU A 78 -28.16 -1.89 -3.37
CA LEU A 78 -28.19 -0.43 -3.28
C LEU A 78 -27.22 0.22 -4.29
N ARG A 79 -26.96 -0.44 -5.42
CA ARG A 79 -26.06 0.07 -6.46
C ARG A 79 -26.60 1.37 -7.06
N SER A 80 -25.75 2.40 -7.06
CA SER A 80 -26.05 3.72 -7.61
C SER A 80 -27.37 4.32 -7.09
N ALA A 81 -27.70 4.04 -5.83
CA ALA A 81 -28.90 4.52 -5.14
C ALA A 81 -28.84 6.00 -4.77
N ARG A 82 -27.70 6.68 -5.00
CA ARG A 82 -27.44 8.09 -4.66
C ARG A 82 -27.42 8.36 -3.15
N LEU A 83 -27.04 7.34 -2.38
CA LEU A 83 -26.89 7.45 -0.93
C LEU A 83 -25.73 8.37 -0.57
N GLN A 84 -25.94 9.21 0.44
CA GLN A 84 -24.94 10.06 1.08
C GLN A 84 -24.58 9.54 2.48
N ALA A 85 -25.52 8.89 3.15
CA ALA A 85 -25.30 8.22 4.41
C ALA A 85 -26.13 6.93 4.47
N VAL A 86 -25.59 5.90 5.12
CA VAL A 86 -26.32 4.68 5.42
C VAL A 86 -26.03 4.21 6.84
N THR A 87 -27.08 3.85 7.57
CA THR A 87 -26.98 3.16 8.86
C THR A 87 -27.30 1.69 8.65
N LEU A 88 -26.33 0.83 8.96
CA LEU A 88 -26.47 -0.63 8.87
C LEU A 88 -26.97 -1.19 10.21
N PRO A 89 -27.85 -2.20 10.21
CA PRO A 89 -28.39 -2.75 11.44
C PRO A 89 -27.39 -3.70 12.13
N ASP A 90 -27.47 -3.77 13.45
CA ASP A 90 -26.83 -4.84 14.22
C ASP A 90 -27.39 -6.20 13.78
N GLY A 91 -26.52 -7.20 13.67
CA GLY A 91 -26.92 -8.54 13.21
C GLY A 91 -26.89 -8.70 11.69
N LEU A 92 -26.49 -7.68 10.93
CA LEU A 92 -26.14 -7.83 9.52
C LEU A 92 -24.93 -8.78 9.39
N GLU A 93 -25.07 -9.85 8.60
CA GLU A 93 -24.08 -10.91 8.45
C GLU A 93 -23.28 -10.76 7.15
N GLU A 94 -23.91 -10.28 6.06
CA GLU A 94 -23.29 -10.23 4.73
C GLU A 94 -23.64 -8.97 3.94
N ILE A 95 -22.63 -8.44 3.22
CA ILE A 95 -22.78 -7.40 2.20
C ILE A 95 -22.33 -7.97 0.87
N GLY A 96 -23.25 -8.05 -0.09
CA GLY A 96 -23.06 -8.67 -1.38
C GLY A 96 -22.15 -7.89 -2.33
N LYS A 97 -21.84 -8.54 -3.47
CA LYS A 97 -21.05 -7.93 -4.55
C LYS A 97 -21.70 -6.64 -5.05
N ALA A 98 -20.90 -5.60 -5.21
CA ALA A 98 -21.33 -4.28 -5.69
C ALA A 98 -22.55 -3.68 -4.94
N ALA A 99 -22.85 -4.13 -3.72
CA ALA A 99 -24.06 -3.77 -2.98
C ALA A 99 -24.25 -2.25 -2.83
N PHE A 100 -23.17 -1.49 -2.62
CA PHE A 100 -23.16 -0.04 -2.50
C PHE A 100 -22.32 0.65 -3.58
N TYR A 101 -22.04 -0.02 -4.69
CA TYR A 101 -21.26 0.52 -5.79
C TYR A 101 -21.86 1.84 -6.30
N GLY A 102 -21.05 2.88 -6.53
CA GLY A 102 -21.47 4.09 -7.24
C GLY A 102 -22.41 5.01 -6.44
N ASN A 103 -22.27 5.05 -5.12
CA ASN A 103 -22.99 5.99 -4.26
C ASN A 103 -22.10 7.21 -3.92
N SER A 104 -22.48 7.98 -2.90
CA SER A 104 -21.75 9.15 -2.42
C SER A 104 -21.61 9.10 -0.90
N ILE A 105 -21.44 7.90 -0.35
CA ILE A 105 -21.34 7.68 1.10
C ILE A 105 -20.03 8.30 1.61
N ASP A 106 -20.12 9.19 2.60
CA ASP A 106 -18.98 9.88 3.21
C ASP A 106 -18.33 9.07 4.35
N ASP A 107 -19.15 8.47 5.23
CA ASP A 107 -18.67 7.74 6.40
C ASP A 107 -19.52 6.48 6.60
N LEU A 108 -18.89 5.38 7.01
CA LEU A 108 -19.57 4.11 7.20
C LEU A 108 -19.02 3.33 8.39
N VAL A 109 -19.92 2.86 9.25
CA VAL A 109 -19.60 1.86 10.28
C VAL A 109 -20.18 0.53 9.82
N ILE A 110 -19.31 -0.44 9.54
CA ILE A 110 -19.72 -1.81 9.22
C ILE A 110 -19.80 -2.60 10.53
N PRO A 111 -20.98 -3.14 10.92
CA PRO A 111 -21.15 -3.84 12.18
C PRO A 111 -20.21 -5.05 12.34
N ASP A 112 -19.77 -5.31 13.58
CA ASP A 112 -18.91 -6.47 13.93
C ASP A 112 -19.56 -7.84 13.62
N SER A 113 -20.87 -7.88 13.37
CA SER A 113 -21.60 -9.08 12.93
C SER A 113 -21.35 -9.44 11.46
N VAL A 114 -20.86 -8.49 10.65
CA VAL A 114 -20.60 -8.73 9.23
C VAL A 114 -19.36 -9.60 9.08
N VAL A 115 -19.55 -10.79 8.50
CA VAL A 115 -18.47 -11.75 8.26
C VAL A 115 -18.01 -11.76 6.80
N GLY A 116 -18.83 -11.23 5.87
CA GLY A 116 -18.54 -11.22 4.44
C GLY A 116 -18.84 -9.87 3.79
N ILE A 117 -17.87 -9.34 3.05
CA ILE A 117 -18.04 -8.16 2.17
C ILE A 117 -17.67 -8.59 0.76
N GLY A 118 -18.59 -8.38 -0.19
CA GLY A 118 -18.45 -8.75 -1.59
C GLY A 118 -17.42 -7.91 -2.34
N GLU A 119 -17.02 -8.42 -3.50
CA GLU A 119 -16.21 -7.66 -4.46
C GLU A 119 -16.92 -6.36 -4.85
N GLN A 120 -16.16 -5.28 -5.02
CA GLN A 120 -16.68 -3.98 -5.45
C GLN A 120 -17.78 -3.38 -4.55
N ALA A 121 -18.02 -3.95 -3.35
CA ALA A 121 -19.18 -3.60 -2.53
C ALA A 121 -19.29 -2.09 -2.28
N PHE A 122 -18.16 -1.38 -2.12
CA PHE A 122 -18.11 0.05 -1.83
C PHE A 122 -17.31 0.85 -2.87
N MET A 123 -17.09 0.29 -4.06
CA MET A 123 -16.36 0.96 -5.14
C MET A 123 -17.09 2.24 -5.61
N ASN A 124 -16.33 3.27 -5.98
CA ASN A 124 -16.83 4.56 -6.46
C ASN A 124 -17.79 5.22 -5.46
N ASN A 125 -17.29 5.49 -4.25
CA ASN A 125 -17.99 6.25 -3.22
C ASN A 125 -17.15 7.47 -2.81
N HIS A 126 -17.59 8.21 -1.80
CA HIS A 126 -16.87 9.39 -1.29
C HIS A 126 -16.26 9.15 0.09
N MET A 127 -16.04 7.88 0.48
CA MET A 127 -15.75 7.55 1.88
C MET A 127 -14.48 8.24 2.34
N LYS A 128 -14.58 9.01 3.42
CA LYS A 128 -13.47 9.63 4.14
C LYS A 128 -13.02 8.72 5.29
N THR A 129 -13.98 8.06 5.93
CA THR A 129 -13.74 7.08 6.98
C THR A 129 -14.57 5.82 6.77
N VAL A 130 -14.04 4.68 7.19
CA VAL A 130 -14.77 3.42 7.30
C VAL A 130 -14.28 2.64 8.51
N VAL A 131 -15.20 2.14 9.31
CA VAL A 131 -14.90 1.21 10.41
C VAL A 131 -15.19 -0.20 9.93
N LEU A 132 -14.16 -1.04 9.87
CA LEU A 132 -14.25 -2.42 9.43
C LEU A 132 -14.61 -3.36 10.60
N PRO A 133 -15.28 -4.51 10.33
CA PRO A 133 -15.56 -5.51 11.36
C PRO A 133 -14.25 -6.10 11.91
N LYS A 134 -14.13 -6.23 13.24
CA LYS A 134 -12.89 -6.69 13.88
C LYS A 134 -12.46 -8.11 13.49
N LYS A 135 -13.41 -8.95 13.08
CA LYS A 135 -13.18 -10.35 12.69
C LYS A 135 -13.06 -10.56 11.17
N LEU A 136 -13.01 -9.47 10.39
CA LEU A 136 -12.90 -9.57 8.95
C LEU A 136 -11.54 -10.18 8.56
N ALA A 137 -11.58 -11.37 7.94
CA ALA A 137 -10.39 -12.11 7.53
C ALA A 137 -9.90 -11.73 6.12
N GLU A 138 -10.80 -11.22 5.27
CA GLU A 138 -10.53 -10.91 3.87
C GLU A 138 -11.21 -9.62 3.45
N ILE A 139 -10.48 -8.78 2.70
CA ILE A 139 -11.05 -7.68 1.91
C ILE A 139 -10.96 -8.10 0.44
N LYS A 140 -12.11 -8.21 -0.24
CA LYS A 140 -12.17 -8.74 -1.61
C LYS A 140 -11.71 -7.74 -2.66
N ALA A 141 -11.67 -8.20 -3.90
CA ALA A 141 -11.25 -7.42 -5.04
C ALA A 141 -12.07 -6.12 -5.17
N SER A 142 -11.35 -5.03 -5.37
CA SER A 142 -11.88 -3.69 -5.62
C SER A 142 -12.89 -3.16 -4.59
N THR A 143 -12.94 -3.70 -3.36
CA THR A 143 -14.00 -3.37 -2.39
C THR A 143 -14.12 -1.87 -2.10
N PHE A 144 -13.01 -1.13 -1.98
CA PHE A 144 -12.98 0.29 -1.64
C PHE A 144 -12.39 1.19 -2.74
N VAL A 145 -12.29 0.72 -3.98
CA VAL A 145 -11.71 1.49 -5.10
C VAL A 145 -12.36 2.86 -5.27
N ASN A 146 -11.56 3.88 -5.55
CA ASN A 146 -12.02 5.24 -5.87
C ASN A 146 -12.90 5.82 -4.75
N ASN A 147 -12.32 5.88 -3.54
CA ASN A 147 -12.86 6.55 -2.37
C ASN A 147 -11.92 7.67 -1.89
N ASN A 148 -12.34 8.44 -0.90
CA ASN A 148 -11.55 9.54 -0.35
C ASN A 148 -10.85 9.17 0.97
N LEU A 149 -10.61 7.88 1.21
CA LEU A 149 -10.01 7.37 2.45
C LEU A 149 -8.59 7.92 2.58
N THR A 150 -8.29 8.60 3.69
CA THR A 150 -6.97 9.17 3.98
C THR A 150 -6.13 8.30 4.91
N SER A 151 -6.80 7.45 5.69
CA SER A 151 -6.27 6.41 6.56
C SER A 151 -7.25 5.24 6.59
N ILE A 152 -6.77 4.07 7.01
CA ILE A 152 -7.59 2.88 7.20
C ILE A 152 -7.02 2.04 8.34
N ASP A 153 -7.87 1.70 9.31
CA ASP A 153 -7.53 0.77 10.38
C ASP A 153 -7.89 -0.66 9.93
N LEU A 154 -6.86 -1.43 9.58
CA LEU A 154 -7.03 -2.81 9.16
C LEU A 154 -7.18 -3.75 10.37
N PRO A 155 -8.15 -4.67 10.38
CA PRO A 155 -8.34 -5.61 11.48
C PRO A 155 -7.11 -6.49 11.73
N ALA A 156 -6.77 -6.73 12.99
CA ALA A 156 -5.57 -7.49 13.38
C ALA A 156 -5.59 -8.97 12.94
N GLY A 157 -6.75 -9.52 12.57
CA GLY A 157 -6.90 -10.87 12.04
C GLY A 157 -6.99 -10.96 10.52
N LEU A 158 -6.82 -9.83 9.81
CA LEU A 158 -6.91 -9.78 8.35
C LEU A 158 -5.75 -10.56 7.71
N THR A 159 -6.06 -11.53 6.86
CA THR A 159 -5.04 -12.36 6.19
C THR A 159 -4.85 -12.01 4.73
N THR A 160 -5.91 -11.54 4.06
CA THR A 160 -5.94 -11.36 2.61
C THR A 160 -6.51 -10.00 2.22
N ILE A 161 -5.79 -9.29 1.35
CA ILE A 161 -6.26 -8.07 0.69
C ILE A 161 -6.30 -8.33 -0.82
N GLY A 162 -7.49 -8.24 -1.40
CA GLY A 162 -7.74 -8.58 -2.79
C GLY A 162 -7.16 -7.57 -3.79
N PRO A 163 -7.13 -7.93 -5.08
CA PRO A 163 -6.69 -7.04 -6.15
C PRO A 163 -7.43 -5.71 -6.14
N ALA A 164 -6.68 -4.62 -6.30
CA ALA A 164 -7.18 -3.25 -6.30
C ALA A 164 -8.03 -2.85 -5.09
N ALA A 165 -8.03 -3.58 -3.96
CA ALA A 165 -8.97 -3.36 -2.85
C ALA A 165 -9.08 -1.89 -2.39
N PHE A 166 -7.96 -1.15 -2.38
CA PHE A 166 -7.85 0.26 -2.02
C PHE A 166 -7.22 1.13 -3.12
N ALA A 167 -7.34 0.73 -4.39
CA ALA A 167 -6.78 1.50 -5.50
C ALA A 167 -7.51 2.85 -5.65
N SER A 168 -6.77 3.88 -6.06
CA SER A 168 -7.28 5.23 -6.28
C SER A 168 -8.01 5.83 -5.06
N CYS A 169 -7.53 5.50 -3.86
CA CYS A 169 -7.95 6.17 -2.64
C CYS A 169 -7.10 7.43 -2.40
N ARG A 170 -7.03 7.92 -1.17
CA ARG A 170 -6.18 9.06 -0.77
C ARG A 170 -5.31 8.71 0.43
N LEU A 171 -5.01 7.43 0.62
CA LEU A 171 -4.29 6.93 1.79
C LEU A 171 -2.93 7.61 1.87
N THR A 172 -2.61 8.17 3.02
CA THR A 172 -1.34 8.88 3.28
C THR A 172 -0.34 8.03 4.06
N SER A 173 -0.86 7.13 4.88
CA SER A 173 -0.10 6.13 5.64
C SER A 173 -0.81 4.78 5.58
N LEU A 174 -0.04 3.70 5.62
CA LEU A 174 -0.56 2.33 5.65
C LEU A 174 0.30 1.48 6.59
N VAL A 175 -0.36 0.83 7.55
CA VAL A 175 0.23 -0.21 8.39
C VAL A 175 -0.51 -1.51 8.08
N LEU A 176 0.18 -2.44 7.43
CA LEU A 176 -0.35 -3.77 7.19
C LEU A 176 -0.22 -4.61 8.46
N PRO A 177 -1.29 -5.29 8.93
CA PRO A 177 -1.18 -6.21 10.05
C PRO A 177 -0.20 -7.36 9.79
N GLU A 178 0.51 -7.83 10.82
CA GLU A 178 1.43 -8.98 10.73
C GLU A 178 0.74 -10.29 10.30
N SER A 179 -0.59 -10.37 10.44
CA SER A 179 -1.40 -11.51 9.97
C SER A 179 -1.56 -11.57 8.46
N VAL A 180 -1.28 -10.47 7.74
CA VAL A 180 -1.45 -10.40 6.29
C VAL A 180 -0.38 -11.23 5.61
N THR A 181 -0.82 -12.23 4.84
CA THR A 181 0.04 -13.14 4.07
C THR A 181 -0.13 -12.98 2.56
N SER A 182 -1.19 -12.30 2.12
CA SER A 182 -1.47 -12.08 0.69
C SER A 182 -2.06 -10.70 0.45
N VAL A 183 -1.46 -9.97 -0.49
CA VAL A 183 -1.93 -8.68 -0.98
C VAL A 183 -1.93 -8.73 -2.52
N GLY A 184 -3.08 -8.42 -3.12
CA GLY A 184 -3.33 -8.56 -4.54
C GLY A 184 -2.70 -7.46 -5.40
N THR A 185 -2.73 -7.69 -6.72
CA THR A 185 -2.31 -6.74 -7.75
C THR A 185 -2.96 -5.36 -7.54
N SER A 186 -2.18 -4.29 -7.62
CA SER A 186 -2.64 -2.90 -7.50
C SER A 186 -3.43 -2.57 -6.23
N ALA A 187 -3.33 -3.38 -5.17
CA ALA A 187 -4.17 -3.22 -3.97
C ALA A 187 -4.12 -1.80 -3.38
N PHE A 188 -2.97 -1.12 -3.46
CA PHE A 188 -2.76 0.24 -2.96
C PHE A 188 -2.25 1.20 -4.05
N GLU A 189 -2.53 0.91 -5.32
CA GLU A 189 -2.18 1.78 -6.45
C GLU A 189 -2.85 3.16 -6.34
N ALA A 190 -2.16 4.19 -6.84
CA ALA A 190 -2.71 5.54 -7.04
C ALA A 190 -3.23 6.20 -5.75
N ASN A 191 -2.49 6.03 -4.66
CA ASN A 191 -2.75 6.65 -3.37
C ASN A 191 -1.79 7.84 -3.13
N ALA A 192 -1.72 8.33 -1.89
CA ALA A 192 -0.81 9.38 -1.47
C ALA A 192 0.20 8.88 -0.42
N LEU A 193 0.51 7.57 -0.40
CA LEU A 193 1.33 6.95 0.63
C LEU A 193 2.73 7.56 0.63
N THR A 194 3.17 8.06 1.77
CA THR A 194 4.55 8.57 1.95
C THR A 194 5.48 7.52 2.57
N SER A 195 4.91 6.56 3.28
CA SER A 195 5.60 5.42 3.88
C SER A 195 4.71 4.19 3.88
N VAL A 196 5.33 3.01 3.85
CA VAL A 196 4.67 1.73 4.02
C VAL A 196 5.55 0.79 4.85
N THR A 197 4.94 0.08 5.79
CA THR A 197 5.61 -1.02 6.51
C THR A 197 5.12 -2.34 5.93
N ILE A 198 6.04 -3.11 5.33
CA ILE A 198 5.75 -4.42 4.75
C ILE A 198 5.92 -5.48 5.86
N PRO A 199 4.90 -6.28 6.16
CA PRO A 199 4.97 -7.26 7.25
C PRO A 199 5.87 -8.43 6.84
N LYS A 200 6.53 -9.05 7.82
CA LYS A 200 7.51 -10.13 7.56
C LYS A 200 6.87 -11.37 6.94
N GLY A 201 5.57 -11.56 7.15
CA GLY A 201 4.80 -12.66 6.57
C GLY A 201 4.60 -12.58 5.06
N LEU A 202 4.86 -11.44 4.43
CA LEU A 202 4.64 -11.24 3.00
C LEU A 202 5.89 -11.66 2.20
N THR A 203 5.81 -12.78 1.49
CA THR A 203 6.95 -13.34 0.72
C THR A 203 7.01 -12.87 -0.74
N SER A 204 5.93 -12.24 -1.23
CA SER A 204 5.79 -11.80 -2.61
C SER A 204 5.05 -10.47 -2.66
N LEU A 205 5.58 -9.52 -3.42
CA LEU A 205 4.91 -8.25 -3.70
C LEU A 205 4.28 -8.31 -5.09
N ALA A 206 2.96 -8.38 -5.17
CA ALA A 206 2.19 -8.39 -6.40
C ALA A 206 2.42 -7.18 -7.32
N ALA A 207 2.07 -7.34 -8.59
CA ALA A 207 2.23 -6.30 -9.60
C ALA A 207 1.43 -5.03 -9.25
N GLY A 208 2.03 -3.86 -9.46
CA GLY A 208 1.42 -2.55 -9.18
C GLY A 208 1.04 -2.29 -7.72
N MET A 209 1.39 -3.16 -6.76
CA MET A 209 0.85 -3.12 -5.38
C MET A 209 0.94 -1.74 -4.74
N PHE A 210 2.06 -1.03 -4.93
CA PHE A 210 2.32 0.30 -4.42
C PHE A 210 2.64 1.31 -5.53
N SER A 211 2.17 1.07 -6.76
CA SER A 211 2.41 1.99 -7.87
C SER A 211 1.70 3.34 -7.68
N ASN A 212 2.23 4.38 -8.31
CA ASN A 212 1.66 5.73 -8.37
C ASN A 212 1.37 6.32 -6.97
N ASN A 213 2.35 6.27 -6.08
CA ASN A 213 2.28 6.79 -4.71
C ASN A 213 3.29 7.94 -4.49
N LYS A 214 3.57 8.28 -3.24
CA LYS A 214 4.53 9.34 -2.87
C LYS A 214 5.65 8.79 -1.98
N LEU A 215 5.93 7.49 -2.04
CA LEU A 215 6.92 6.83 -1.19
C LEU A 215 8.29 7.43 -1.45
N THR A 216 8.94 7.92 -0.40
CA THR A 216 10.34 8.41 -0.46
C THR A 216 11.34 7.35 -0.05
N PHE A 217 10.89 6.39 0.75
CA PHE A 217 11.65 5.26 1.24
C PHE A 217 10.76 4.03 1.35
N VAL A 218 11.33 2.85 1.16
CA VAL A 218 10.70 1.56 1.44
C VAL A 218 11.75 0.56 1.93
N GLU A 219 11.48 -0.06 3.07
CA GLU A 219 12.22 -1.24 3.52
C GLU A 219 11.51 -2.49 2.98
N ILE A 220 12.20 -3.24 2.12
CA ILE A 220 11.70 -4.52 1.60
C ILE A 220 12.31 -5.62 2.47
N PRO A 221 11.50 -6.39 3.24
CA PRO A 221 12.01 -7.44 4.11
C PRO A 221 12.77 -8.53 3.36
N GLU A 222 13.78 -9.13 4.00
CA GLU A 222 14.54 -10.27 3.43
C GLU A 222 13.67 -11.52 3.19
N THR A 223 12.46 -11.58 3.76
CA THR A 223 11.49 -12.64 3.50
C THR A 223 10.84 -12.53 2.12
N VAL A 224 10.91 -11.35 1.48
CA VAL A 224 10.40 -11.15 0.12
C VAL A 224 11.33 -11.84 -0.87
N THR A 225 10.77 -12.77 -1.66
CA THR A 225 11.48 -13.56 -2.66
C THR A 225 11.07 -13.23 -4.08
N SER A 226 9.97 -12.50 -4.26
CA SER A 226 9.41 -12.17 -5.57
C SER A 226 8.81 -10.77 -5.59
N LEU A 227 9.06 -10.07 -6.69
CA LEU A 227 8.49 -8.76 -7.02
C LEU A 227 7.61 -8.93 -8.25
N GLY A 228 6.52 -8.17 -8.32
CA GLY A 228 5.66 -8.05 -9.49
C GLY A 228 6.04 -6.85 -10.35
N SER A 229 5.58 -6.86 -11.61
CA SER A 229 5.74 -5.72 -12.51
C SER A 229 5.14 -4.44 -11.91
N GLU A 230 5.79 -3.30 -12.14
CA GLU A 230 5.31 -1.98 -11.70
C GLU A 230 5.10 -1.81 -10.18
N VAL A 231 5.57 -2.75 -9.34
CA VAL A 231 5.27 -2.80 -7.90
C VAL A 231 5.51 -1.47 -7.15
N PHE A 232 6.56 -0.73 -7.50
CA PHE A 232 6.89 0.59 -6.95
C PHE A 232 7.02 1.67 -8.04
N ALA A 233 6.41 1.47 -9.21
CA ALA A 233 6.44 2.45 -10.30
C ALA A 233 5.78 3.77 -9.89
N GLY A 234 6.28 4.92 -10.36
CA GLY A 234 5.64 6.22 -10.14
C GLY A 234 5.67 6.68 -8.68
N ASN A 235 6.81 6.50 -8.00
CA ASN A 235 7.02 6.93 -6.62
C ASN A 235 8.10 8.03 -6.54
N LYS A 236 8.61 8.30 -5.34
CA LYS A 236 9.66 9.29 -5.06
C LYS A 236 10.87 8.66 -4.36
N LEU A 237 11.10 7.36 -4.55
CA LEU A 237 12.17 6.64 -3.86
C LEU A 237 13.52 7.24 -4.25
N THR A 238 14.37 7.53 -3.27
CA THR A 238 15.69 8.15 -3.48
C THR A 238 16.83 7.14 -3.41
N SER A 239 16.66 6.07 -2.64
CA SER A 239 17.58 4.95 -2.55
C SER A 239 16.80 3.63 -2.46
N LEU A 240 17.46 2.53 -2.82
CA LEU A 240 16.86 1.21 -2.79
C LEU A 240 17.89 0.14 -2.41
N LYS A 241 17.53 -0.69 -1.43
CA LYS A 241 18.23 -1.93 -1.10
C LYS A 241 17.28 -3.10 -1.33
N LEU A 242 17.66 -3.99 -2.23
CA LEU A 242 16.87 -5.18 -2.53
C LEU A 242 17.28 -6.36 -1.63
N PRO A 243 16.33 -7.24 -1.24
CA PRO A 243 16.63 -8.49 -0.56
C PRO A 243 17.59 -9.38 -1.33
N LYS A 244 18.41 -10.15 -0.60
CA LYS A 244 19.42 -11.04 -1.20
C LYS A 244 18.82 -12.18 -2.03
N SER A 245 17.58 -12.54 -1.73
CA SER A 245 16.80 -13.59 -2.38
C SER A 245 16.31 -13.22 -3.79
N ILE A 246 16.29 -11.93 -4.16
CA ILE A 246 15.75 -11.48 -5.45
C ILE A 246 16.69 -11.90 -6.59
N THR A 247 16.16 -12.68 -7.53
CA THR A 247 16.88 -13.15 -8.73
C THR A 247 16.47 -12.42 -10.01
N THR A 248 15.31 -11.78 -10.02
CA THR A 248 14.75 -11.07 -11.17
C THR A 248 14.14 -9.76 -10.72
N ILE A 249 14.46 -8.66 -11.43
CA ILE A 249 13.78 -7.37 -11.26
C ILE A 249 12.79 -7.22 -12.42
N PRO A 250 11.47 -7.25 -12.15
CA PRO A 250 10.43 -7.28 -13.19
C PRO A 250 10.28 -5.99 -14.00
N GLU A 251 9.48 -6.08 -15.06
CA GLU A 251 9.12 -4.94 -15.91
C GLU A 251 8.64 -3.74 -15.07
N ARG A 252 9.25 -2.58 -15.31
CA ARG A 252 8.93 -1.29 -14.68
C ARG A 252 8.87 -1.30 -13.13
N ALA A 253 9.46 -2.27 -12.45
CA ALA A 253 9.31 -2.43 -10.99
C ALA A 253 9.61 -1.15 -10.19
N PHE A 254 10.60 -0.35 -10.63
CA PHE A 254 11.02 0.91 -10.03
C PHE A 254 11.04 2.07 -11.05
N HIS A 255 10.22 1.97 -12.10
CA HIS A 255 10.08 2.99 -13.13
C HIS A 255 9.57 4.32 -12.57
N SER A 256 10.03 5.46 -13.10
CA SER A 256 9.59 6.80 -12.69
C SER A 256 9.69 7.04 -11.18
N ASN A 257 10.93 7.03 -10.68
CA ASN A 257 11.29 7.32 -9.29
C ASN A 257 12.35 8.44 -9.24
N ALA A 258 12.96 8.66 -8.07
CA ALA A 258 14.02 9.63 -7.87
C ALA A 258 15.34 8.97 -7.45
N LEU A 259 15.55 7.69 -7.80
CA LEU A 259 16.66 6.89 -7.28
C LEU A 259 18.00 7.50 -7.71
N THR A 260 18.84 7.84 -6.74
CA THR A 260 20.23 8.25 -6.96
C THR A 260 21.21 7.11 -6.72
N SER A 261 20.79 6.08 -5.97
CA SER A 261 21.56 4.88 -5.70
C SER A 261 20.67 3.64 -5.62
N VAL A 262 21.21 2.49 -6.02
CA VAL A 262 20.59 1.18 -5.88
C VAL A 262 21.63 0.14 -5.53
N THR A 263 21.35 -0.69 -4.54
CA THR A 263 22.15 -1.88 -4.22
C THR A 263 21.45 -3.12 -4.77
N LEU A 264 22.04 -3.68 -5.83
CA LEU A 264 21.57 -4.91 -6.46
C LEU A 264 22.10 -6.14 -5.70
N PRO A 265 21.29 -7.21 -5.54
CA PRO A 265 21.71 -8.39 -4.78
C PRO A 265 22.65 -9.28 -5.61
N GLU A 266 23.59 -9.95 -4.95
CA GLU A 266 24.58 -10.83 -5.60
C GLU A 266 23.95 -12.01 -6.36
N GLY A 267 22.73 -12.42 -5.95
CA GLY A 267 21.94 -13.48 -6.59
C GLY A 267 21.21 -13.05 -7.87
N LEU A 268 21.24 -11.77 -8.23
CA LEU A 268 20.48 -11.22 -9.35
C LEU A 268 20.94 -11.82 -10.68
N THR A 269 19.99 -12.31 -11.48
CA THR A 269 20.24 -12.90 -12.80
C THR A 269 19.64 -12.10 -13.95
N GLU A 270 18.52 -11.42 -13.73
CA GLU A 270 17.77 -10.75 -14.80
C GLU A 270 17.22 -9.38 -14.36
N ILE A 271 17.33 -8.39 -15.25
CA ILE A 271 16.72 -7.07 -15.11
C ILE A 271 15.84 -6.83 -16.34
N GLN A 272 14.53 -6.73 -16.14
CA GLN A 272 13.53 -6.70 -17.22
C GLN A 272 13.25 -5.28 -17.74
N GLU A 273 12.36 -5.18 -18.73
CA GLU A 273 12.13 -3.95 -19.51
C GLU A 273 11.78 -2.77 -18.61
N ALA A 274 12.47 -1.65 -18.81
CA ALA A 274 12.21 -0.39 -18.11
C ALA A 274 12.24 -0.47 -16.56
N ALA A 275 12.86 -1.49 -15.97
CA ALA A 275 12.86 -1.73 -14.52
C ALA A 275 13.22 -0.51 -13.66
N PHE A 276 14.20 0.28 -14.09
CA PHE A 276 14.69 1.51 -13.46
C PHE A 276 14.65 2.72 -14.42
N GLU A 277 13.79 2.69 -15.44
CA GLU A 277 13.68 3.81 -16.39
C GLU A 277 13.14 5.07 -15.68
N TYR A 278 13.61 6.25 -16.08
CA TYR A 278 13.26 7.55 -15.48
C TYR A 278 13.59 7.62 -13.98
N ASN A 279 14.89 7.58 -13.69
CA ASN A 279 15.47 7.77 -12.37
C ASN A 279 16.66 8.75 -12.46
N ASN A 280 17.37 8.95 -11.34
CA ASN A 280 18.50 9.89 -11.23
C ASN A 280 19.84 9.16 -11.00
N LEU A 281 19.97 7.90 -11.46
CA LEU A 281 21.18 7.12 -11.27
C LEU A 281 22.32 7.71 -12.10
N THR A 282 23.48 7.90 -11.46
CA THR A 282 24.71 8.42 -12.11
C THR A 282 25.77 7.34 -12.29
N SER A 283 25.73 6.32 -11.46
CA SER A 283 26.61 5.16 -11.52
C SER A 283 25.87 3.89 -11.12
N LEU A 284 26.39 2.74 -11.55
CA LEU A 284 25.83 1.44 -11.20
C LEU A 284 26.90 0.36 -11.16
N THR A 285 26.74 -0.57 -10.23
CA THR A 285 27.48 -1.84 -10.21
C THR A 285 26.53 -2.98 -10.56
N ILE A 286 26.85 -3.74 -11.59
CA ILE A 286 26.10 -4.92 -12.02
C ILE A 286 26.74 -6.19 -11.41
N PRO A 287 26.00 -6.95 -10.57
CA PRO A 287 26.51 -8.17 -9.96
C PRO A 287 26.92 -9.26 -10.96
N ALA A 288 27.81 -10.15 -10.52
CA ALA A 288 28.46 -11.13 -11.38
C ALA A 288 27.52 -12.16 -12.04
N LYS A 289 26.34 -12.41 -11.44
CA LYS A 289 25.37 -13.41 -11.92
C LYS A 289 24.36 -12.87 -12.93
N VAL A 290 24.37 -11.56 -13.19
CA VAL A 290 23.44 -10.95 -14.15
C VAL A 290 23.78 -11.41 -15.56
N THR A 291 22.83 -12.08 -16.22
CA THR A 291 22.99 -12.61 -17.58
C THR A 291 22.21 -11.80 -18.61
N THR A 292 21.15 -11.10 -18.21
CA THR A 292 20.29 -10.32 -19.12
C THR A 292 19.89 -8.99 -18.51
N ILE A 293 20.05 -7.91 -19.28
CA ILE A 293 19.53 -6.57 -18.99
C ILE A 293 18.70 -6.12 -20.18
N ALA A 294 17.38 -6.08 -20.01
CA ALA A 294 16.45 -5.82 -21.10
C ALA A 294 16.45 -4.36 -21.58
N LYS A 295 15.67 -4.13 -22.64
CA LYS A 295 15.44 -2.81 -23.24
C LYS A 295 15.03 -1.78 -22.18
N ARG A 296 15.63 -0.58 -22.24
CA ARG A 296 15.34 0.54 -21.31
C ARG A 296 15.53 0.25 -19.82
N ALA A 297 16.13 -0.88 -19.41
CA ALA A 297 16.22 -1.24 -18.00
C ALA A 297 16.71 -0.09 -17.10
N PHE A 298 17.68 0.70 -17.57
CA PHE A 298 18.16 1.93 -16.95
C PHE A 298 18.04 3.15 -17.89
N GLY A 299 17.08 3.13 -18.81
CA GLY A 299 16.84 4.24 -19.74
C GLY A 299 16.48 5.53 -19.00
N SER A 300 16.74 6.68 -19.62
CA SER A 300 16.39 8.00 -19.06
C SER A 300 16.94 8.22 -17.63
N ASN A 301 18.16 7.75 -17.37
CA ASN A 301 18.99 8.08 -16.20
C ASN A 301 20.16 8.98 -16.62
N ALA A 302 20.93 9.49 -15.66
CA ALA A 302 22.13 10.30 -15.90
C ALA A 302 23.43 9.47 -15.75
N LEU A 303 23.40 8.21 -16.22
CA LEU A 303 24.52 7.27 -16.02
C LEU A 303 25.78 7.75 -16.75
N THR A 304 26.86 7.91 -15.99
CA THR A 304 28.21 8.22 -16.51
C THR A 304 29.16 7.05 -16.34
N SER A 305 28.87 6.12 -15.43
CA SER A 305 29.69 4.93 -15.19
C SER A 305 28.85 3.69 -14.88
N VAL A 306 29.24 2.56 -15.47
CA VAL A 306 28.72 1.23 -15.12
C VAL A 306 29.92 0.31 -14.89
N ARG A 307 29.91 -0.40 -13.76
CA ARG A 307 30.91 -1.42 -13.43
C ARG A 307 30.28 -2.81 -13.46
N MET A 308 30.91 -3.73 -14.16
CA MET A 308 30.48 -5.13 -14.23
C MET A 308 31.35 -5.99 -13.31
N GLU A 309 30.73 -6.79 -12.44
CA GLU A 309 31.44 -7.68 -11.51
C GLU A 309 31.59 -9.12 -12.02
N GLY A 310 31.09 -9.42 -13.22
CA GLY A 310 31.17 -10.74 -13.85
C GLY A 310 31.14 -10.66 -15.38
N PRO A 311 30.68 -11.71 -16.07
CA PRO A 311 30.66 -11.72 -17.53
C PRO A 311 29.70 -10.66 -18.04
N ALA A 312 29.97 -10.14 -19.24
CA ALA A 312 29.07 -9.17 -19.86
C ALA A 312 27.69 -9.82 -20.11
N PRO A 313 26.58 -9.30 -19.56
CA PRO A 313 25.24 -9.78 -19.87
C PRO A 313 24.86 -9.50 -21.32
N SER A 314 23.80 -10.17 -21.78
CA SER A 314 23.06 -9.78 -22.96
C SER A 314 22.33 -8.46 -22.69
N ILE A 315 22.47 -7.50 -23.61
CA ILE A 315 21.83 -6.18 -23.52
C ILE A 315 21.11 -5.81 -24.80
N HIS A 316 20.21 -4.85 -24.71
CA HIS A 316 19.63 -4.16 -25.84
C HIS A 316 20.49 -2.96 -26.23
N ALA A 317 20.97 -2.93 -27.47
CA ALA A 317 21.76 -1.82 -28.00
C ALA A 317 20.91 -0.53 -28.12
N PRO A 318 21.52 0.66 -27.97
CA PRO A 318 20.83 1.92 -28.16
C PRO A 318 20.40 2.08 -29.63
N GLY A 319 19.22 2.64 -29.84
CA GLY A 319 18.67 2.88 -31.17
C GLY A 319 19.34 4.09 -31.84
N ARG A 320 19.57 4.02 -33.15
CA ARG A 320 20.20 5.11 -33.93
C ARG A 320 19.49 6.47 -33.78
N TRP A 321 18.16 6.45 -33.71
CA TRP A 321 17.29 7.64 -33.65
C TRP A 321 16.70 7.90 -32.26
N ASN A 322 16.76 6.91 -31.38
CA ASN A 322 16.31 7.01 -30.01
C ASN A 322 17.27 6.19 -29.13
N PRO A 323 18.37 6.80 -28.65
CA PRO A 323 19.39 6.07 -27.90
C PRO A 323 18.86 5.57 -26.55
N ASN A 324 17.81 6.21 -26.00
CA ASN A 324 17.19 5.84 -24.73
C ASN A 324 16.55 4.44 -24.72
N VAL A 325 16.37 3.79 -25.88
CA VAL A 325 15.88 2.40 -25.92
C VAL A 325 16.92 1.38 -25.43
N GLY A 326 18.20 1.75 -25.39
CA GLY A 326 19.27 0.88 -24.92
C GLY A 326 19.12 0.51 -23.45
N SER A 327 19.70 -0.62 -23.04
CA SER A 327 19.62 -1.10 -21.66
C SER A 327 20.12 -0.09 -20.63
N PHE A 328 21.12 0.72 -20.98
CA PHE A 328 21.66 1.78 -20.12
C PHE A 328 21.27 3.19 -20.57
N GLY A 329 20.28 3.33 -21.45
CA GLY A 329 19.90 4.62 -22.03
C GLY A 329 20.94 5.18 -22.98
N ASP A 330 21.05 6.52 -23.00
CA ASP A 330 21.95 7.26 -23.89
C ASP A 330 23.43 6.96 -23.62
N PRO A 331 24.18 6.43 -24.61
CA PRO A 331 25.55 5.98 -24.38
C PRO A 331 26.60 7.09 -24.42
N ARG A 332 26.25 8.34 -24.79
CA ARG A 332 27.23 9.39 -25.15
C ARG A 332 28.31 9.64 -24.09
N ASP A 333 27.91 9.68 -22.82
CA ASP A 333 28.79 9.96 -21.69
C ASP A 333 29.05 8.71 -20.81
N LEU A 334 28.50 7.55 -21.21
CA LEU A 334 28.58 6.33 -20.41
C LEU A 334 29.90 5.61 -20.61
N LYS A 335 30.65 5.47 -19.52
CA LYS A 335 31.85 4.65 -19.41
C LYS A 335 31.52 3.30 -18.79
N VAL A 336 31.80 2.22 -19.51
CA VAL A 336 31.65 0.85 -18.98
C VAL A 336 33.01 0.29 -18.59
N SER A 337 33.13 -0.17 -17.34
CA SER A 337 34.29 -0.88 -16.78
C SER A 337 33.91 -2.32 -16.45
N TYR A 338 34.87 -3.24 -16.61
CA TYR A 338 34.67 -4.68 -16.40
C TYR A 338 35.98 -5.33 -15.95
N TYR A 339 35.87 -6.46 -15.25
CA TYR A 339 37.03 -7.28 -14.92
C TYR A 339 37.53 -8.05 -16.16
N CYS A 340 38.84 -8.07 -16.37
CA CYS A 340 39.47 -8.88 -17.42
C CYS A 340 40.74 -9.57 -16.91
N HIS A 341 41.17 -10.64 -17.58
CA HIS A 341 42.33 -11.48 -17.22
C HIS A 341 42.21 -12.34 -15.96
N LEU A 342 41.01 -12.71 -15.54
CA LEU A 342 40.85 -13.87 -14.67
C LEU A 342 40.98 -15.14 -15.53
N SER A 343 41.65 -16.16 -15.00
CA SER A 343 41.77 -17.54 -15.55
C SER A 343 40.43 -18.23 -15.85
N ASP A 344 39.33 -17.55 -15.57
CA ASP A 344 37.97 -18.02 -15.39
C ASP A 344 37.11 -17.74 -16.64
N GLY A 345 37.69 -17.13 -17.69
CA GLY A 345 37.07 -17.04 -19.02
C GLY A 345 36.20 -15.82 -19.31
N TYR A 346 36.32 -14.73 -18.53
CA TYR A 346 35.55 -13.51 -18.78
C TYR A 346 35.92 -12.85 -20.13
N THR A 347 34.93 -12.68 -21.00
CA THR A 347 35.08 -12.06 -22.31
C THR A 347 34.86 -10.55 -22.24
N LYS A 348 35.65 -9.81 -23.01
CA LYS A 348 35.43 -8.37 -23.24
C LYS A 348 34.01 -8.16 -23.81
N PRO A 349 33.20 -7.23 -23.27
CA PRO A 349 31.88 -6.94 -23.82
C PRO A 349 31.97 -6.55 -25.31
N THR A 350 31.09 -7.08 -26.15
CA THR A 350 31.00 -6.74 -27.58
C THR A 350 29.80 -5.83 -27.88
N TRP A 351 29.37 -5.06 -26.89
CA TRP A 351 28.17 -4.22 -26.96
C TRP A 351 28.33 -3.08 -27.96
N SER A 352 27.48 -3.05 -28.98
CA SER A 352 27.46 -1.97 -29.96
C SER A 352 26.87 -0.70 -29.35
N GLY A 353 27.47 0.45 -29.67
CA GLY A 353 26.98 1.76 -29.26
C GLY A 353 27.41 2.25 -27.88
N TYR A 354 28.05 1.42 -27.05
CA TYR A 354 28.57 1.82 -25.74
C TYR A 354 30.10 1.97 -25.75
N THR A 355 30.62 3.04 -25.16
CA THR A 355 32.06 3.27 -25.04
C THR A 355 32.61 2.49 -23.86
N LEU A 356 33.40 1.45 -24.15
CA LEU A 356 34.18 0.77 -23.13
C LEU A 356 35.29 1.72 -22.69
N ALA A 357 35.30 2.11 -21.41
CA ALA A 357 36.50 2.71 -20.85
C ALA A 357 37.58 1.64 -20.94
N GLY A 358 38.71 1.94 -21.56
CA GLY A 358 39.83 0.99 -21.74
C GLY A 358 40.46 0.50 -20.42
N GLU A 359 39.85 0.79 -19.29
CA GLU A 359 40.23 0.37 -17.94
C GLU A 359 39.65 -1.01 -17.67
N CYS A 360 40.34 -2.01 -18.22
CA CYS A 360 40.23 -3.35 -17.64
C CYS A 360 40.74 -3.29 -16.21
N ILE A 361 39.90 -3.68 -15.26
CA ILE A 361 40.32 -3.88 -13.88
C ILE A 361 41.01 -5.24 -13.82
N VAL A 362 42.34 -5.25 -13.75
CA VAL A 362 43.13 -6.48 -13.58
C VAL A 362 43.02 -6.92 -12.12
N VAL A 363 42.22 -7.95 -11.86
CA VAL A 363 42.25 -8.64 -10.57
C VAL A 363 43.35 -9.68 -10.67
N THR A 364 44.49 -9.44 -10.03
CA THR A 364 45.49 -10.50 -9.88
C THR A 364 44.87 -11.61 -9.04
N ALA A 365 44.84 -12.83 -9.59
CA ALA A 365 44.28 -13.99 -8.93
C ALA A 365 44.85 -14.11 -7.50
N LYS A 366 43.97 -14.33 -6.53
CA LYS A 366 44.32 -14.54 -5.12
C LYS A 366 45.16 -15.81 -4.99
N GLY A 367 46.48 -15.66 -5.03
CA GLY A 367 47.47 -16.67 -4.71
C GLY A 367 48.53 -16.07 -3.81
N SER A 368 48.57 -16.50 -2.55
CA SER A 368 49.55 -16.15 -1.50
C SER A 368 49.68 -14.67 -1.10
N GLY A 369 49.00 -14.28 -0.01
CA GLY A 369 49.55 -13.31 0.94
C GLY A 369 49.48 -11.82 0.64
N ALA A 370 48.86 -11.36 -0.45
CA ALA A 370 48.57 -9.94 -0.66
C ALA A 370 47.19 -9.59 -0.09
N THR A 371 47.14 -8.71 0.90
CA THR A 371 45.92 -8.05 1.36
C THR A 371 45.30 -7.28 0.19
N GLU A 372 43.97 -7.36 0.05
CA GLU A 372 43.18 -6.40 -0.73
C GLU A 372 43.79 -4.99 -0.56
N PRO A 373 43.91 -4.14 -1.60
CA PRO A 373 43.91 -2.71 -1.32
C PRO A 373 42.66 -2.52 -0.47
N ALA A 374 42.83 -2.04 0.77
CA ALA A 374 41.76 -1.99 1.74
C ALA A 374 40.50 -1.54 1.01
N LYS A 375 39.43 -2.35 1.04
CA LYS A 375 38.10 -1.83 0.79
C LYS A 375 38.10 -0.48 1.51
N PRO A 376 37.81 0.67 0.89
CA PRO A 376 37.43 1.81 1.70
C PRO A 376 36.38 1.25 2.65
N SER A 377 36.70 1.21 3.94
CA SER A 377 35.83 0.62 4.93
C SER A 377 34.64 1.56 5.05
N PHE A 378 33.73 1.43 4.10
CA PHE A 378 32.35 1.74 4.35
C PHE A 378 31.89 0.58 5.21
N ASP A 379 31.97 0.77 6.52
CA ASP A 379 31.13 0.04 7.43
C ASP A 379 29.77 0.74 7.40
N PRO A 380 28.77 0.24 6.67
CA PRO A 380 27.44 0.84 6.66
C PRO A 380 26.68 0.59 7.98
N ASN A 381 27.29 -0.12 8.94
CA ASN A 381 26.73 -0.47 10.24
C ASN A 381 27.62 -0.02 11.42
N ALA A 382 28.64 0.81 11.20
CA ALA A 382 29.34 1.47 12.30
C ALA A 382 28.45 2.58 12.85
N ASP A 383 27.57 2.18 13.76
CA ASP A 383 26.91 3.06 14.72
C ASP A 383 27.92 3.38 15.83
N ASP A 384 28.78 4.39 15.59
CA ASP A 384 29.86 4.76 16.52
C ASP A 384 29.35 5.67 17.66
N ASP A 385 28.06 6.02 17.70
CA ASP A 385 27.42 6.86 18.74
C ASP A 385 26.14 6.28 19.40
N GLY A 386 25.56 5.21 18.87
CA GLY A 386 24.57 4.35 19.52
C GLY A 386 23.09 4.69 19.26
N ASP A 387 22.74 5.41 18.19
CA ASP A 387 21.38 5.99 18.02
C ASP A 387 20.47 5.28 16.99
N GLY A 388 21.02 4.40 16.16
CA GLY A 388 20.27 3.52 15.27
C GLY A 388 19.83 4.08 13.90
N PHE A 389 20.39 5.18 13.40
CA PHE A 389 20.13 5.68 12.03
C PHE A 389 21.40 6.09 11.25
N THR A 390 21.44 5.87 9.93
CA THR A 390 22.60 6.21 9.07
C THR A 390 22.23 7.22 7.98
N ASN A 391 22.50 8.51 8.19
CA ASN A 391 22.47 9.56 7.16
C ASN A 391 23.79 10.35 7.17
N GLY A 392 24.75 9.92 6.35
CA GLY A 392 26.06 10.57 6.26
C GLY A 392 25.99 11.99 5.70
N GLU A 393 26.12 13.00 6.57
CA GLU A 393 27.06 14.12 6.53
C GLU A 393 26.71 15.13 7.64
N GLU A 394 27.53 15.23 8.71
CA GLU A 394 27.59 16.46 9.52
C GLU A 394 28.90 17.19 9.20
N VAL A 395 28.77 18.40 8.65
CA VAL A 395 29.75 19.47 8.81
C VAL A 395 29.12 20.54 9.70
N GLU A 396 29.56 20.55 10.96
CA GLU A 396 29.29 21.51 12.04
C GLU A 396 27.86 21.62 12.60
N ALA A 397 27.79 21.53 13.93
CA ALA A 397 26.57 21.68 14.73
C ALA A 397 25.85 23.02 14.46
N GLY A 398 24.57 22.92 14.07
CA GLY A 398 23.64 24.05 14.08
C GLY A 398 23.06 24.51 12.73
N THR A 399 23.11 23.70 11.66
CA THR A 399 22.58 24.10 10.35
C THR A 399 21.59 23.14 9.66
N ASP A 400 21.10 22.08 10.32
CA ASP A 400 20.09 21.20 9.73
C ASP A 400 18.67 21.83 9.73
N PRO A 401 18.06 22.09 8.56
CA PRO A 401 16.70 22.60 8.46
C PRO A 401 15.59 21.56 8.73
N PHE A 402 15.92 20.31 9.09
CA PHE A 402 14.96 19.23 9.35
C PHE A 402 14.94 18.69 10.80
N ASP A 403 15.66 19.30 11.74
CA ASP A 403 15.57 18.96 13.18
C ASP A 403 14.30 19.56 13.84
N PRO A 404 13.33 18.73 14.30
CA PRO A 404 12.15 19.21 15.03
C PRO A 404 12.45 19.70 16.46
N ALA A 405 13.69 19.54 16.97
CA ALA A 405 14.13 20.07 18.26
C ALA A 405 14.73 21.49 18.19
N SER A 406 14.89 22.06 16.99
CA SER A 406 15.48 23.41 16.80
C SER A 406 14.45 24.57 16.88
N HIS A 407 13.24 24.35 17.39
CA HIS A 407 12.30 25.43 17.69
C HIS A 407 12.56 26.06 19.07
N PRO A 408 13.20 27.24 19.18
CA PRO A 408 12.94 28.10 20.32
C PRO A 408 11.49 28.58 20.21
N ALA A 409 10.79 28.61 21.35
CA ALA A 409 9.42 29.09 21.47
C ALA A 409 9.21 30.39 20.66
N ARG A 410 8.21 30.39 19.78
CA ARG A 410 7.82 31.56 18.98
C ARG A 410 7.57 32.76 19.91
N PRO A 411 8.24 33.91 19.72
CA PRO A 411 7.93 35.12 20.46
C PRO A 411 6.55 35.66 20.07
N ALA A 412 5.83 36.18 21.07
CA ALA A 412 4.53 36.83 20.90
C ALA A 412 4.61 37.98 19.86
N PRO A 413 3.55 38.20 19.06
CA PRO A 413 3.56 39.30 18.09
C PRO A 413 3.55 40.65 18.81
N SER A 414 4.50 41.52 18.45
CA SER A 414 4.52 42.93 18.86
C SER A 414 3.70 43.80 17.89
N PRO A 415 3.09 44.91 18.36
CA PRO A 415 1.91 45.52 17.73
C PRO A 415 2.25 46.47 16.58
N SER A 416 1.40 46.47 15.56
CA SER A 416 1.35 47.52 14.53
C SER A 416 0.86 48.84 15.12
N SER A 417 1.59 49.92 14.87
CA SER A 417 1.23 51.29 15.26
C SER A 417 0.19 51.90 14.29
N THR A 418 -1.05 52.06 14.74
CA THR A 418 -1.85 53.28 14.50
C THR A 418 -2.89 53.41 15.62
N ALA A 419 -3.00 54.62 16.17
CA ALA A 419 -3.70 54.93 17.42
C ALA A 419 -5.20 55.20 17.24
N SER A 420 -6.03 54.76 18.22
CA SER A 420 -7.00 55.58 18.99
C SER A 420 -7.90 54.71 19.91
N PRO A 421 -8.48 55.26 21.00
CA PRO A 421 -8.67 54.52 22.26
C PRO A 421 -10.10 54.01 22.56
N ALA A 422 -10.16 52.94 23.38
CA ALA A 422 -11.14 52.52 24.42
C ALA A 422 -12.66 52.55 24.12
N PRO A 423 -13.47 51.54 24.56
CA PRO A 423 -13.60 51.19 25.98
C PRO A 423 -13.71 49.68 26.32
N THR A 424 -13.42 49.37 27.60
CA THR A 424 -13.72 48.11 28.30
C THR A 424 -15.21 47.74 28.25
N PRO A 425 -15.56 46.43 28.25
CA PRO A 425 -16.10 45.85 29.48
C PRO A 425 -15.76 44.36 29.77
N THR A 426 -15.55 44.10 31.05
CA THR A 426 -15.95 42.95 31.89
C THR A 426 -16.54 41.68 31.25
N GLY A 427 -16.07 40.51 31.69
CA GLY A 427 -16.89 39.28 31.69
C GLY A 427 -16.10 37.97 31.68
N ALA A 428 -15.85 37.40 32.87
CA ALA A 428 -15.35 36.04 33.04
C ALA A 428 -16.44 34.99 32.70
N THR A 429 -16.04 33.82 32.21
CA THR A 429 -16.37 32.50 32.81
C THR A 429 -15.73 31.35 32.02
N SER A 430 -14.93 30.56 32.74
CA SER A 430 -14.42 29.24 32.36
C SER A 430 -15.45 28.16 32.70
N TRP A 431 -15.74 27.23 31.78
CA TRP A 431 -16.44 25.98 32.08
C TRP A 431 -15.49 24.81 31.93
N ALA A 432 -15.08 24.22 33.06
CA ALA A 432 -14.40 22.93 33.13
C ALA A 432 -15.40 21.87 33.59
N VAL A 433 -15.60 20.84 32.77
CA VAL A 433 -16.45 19.68 33.04
C VAL A 433 -15.67 18.67 33.90
N LYS A 434 -16.20 18.31 35.08
CA LYS A 434 -15.72 17.19 35.91
C LYS A 434 -16.38 15.87 35.48
N PRO A 435 -15.68 14.72 35.55
CA PRO A 435 -16.28 13.41 35.30
C PRO A 435 -17.03 12.85 36.51
N VAL A 436 -18.15 12.18 36.23
CA VAL A 436 -19.06 11.50 37.16
C VAL A 436 -18.51 10.13 37.55
N ARG A 437 -18.54 9.77 38.85
CA ARG A 437 -18.26 8.40 39.34
C ARG A 437 -19.55 7.55 39.34
N PRO A 438 -19.48 6.23 39.11
CA PRO A 438 -20.64 5.33 39.21
C PRO A 438 -20.92 4.91 40.66
N GLY A 439 -22.21 4.88 41.04
CA GLY A 439 -22.68 4.36 42.32
C GLY A 439 -22.89 2.85 42.32
N LEU A 440 -22.49 2.19 43.41
CA LEU A 440 -22.86 0.80 43.75
C LEU A 440 -24.25 0.74 44.42
N PRO A 441 -24.99 -0.37 44.28
CA PRO A 441 -26.22 -0.60 45.03
C PRO A 441 -25.93 -1.26 46.39
N ARG A 442 -26.70 -0.90 47.43
CA ARG A 442 -26.84 -1.71 48.64
C ARG A 442 -28.30 -2.06 48.88
N THR A 443 -28.51 -3.36 48.93
CA THR A 443 -29.70 -4.09 49.35
C THR A 443 -29.95 -3.95 50.85
N GLY A 444 -31.20 -3.71 51.23
CA GLY A 444 -31.94 -4.57 52.17
C GLY A 444 -31.81 -4.39 53.70
N VAL A 445 -33.00 -4.21 54.32
CA VAL A 445 -33.57 -4.99 55.44
C VAL A 445 -33.74 -4.30 56.83
N THR A 446 -35.04 -4.22 57.21
CA THR A 446 -35.74 -4.34 58.54
C THR A 446 -36.04 -3.18 59.51
N ASN A 447 -37.32 -3.27 59.97
CA ASN A 447 -38.00 -2.86 61.21
C ASN A 447 -38.17 -1.35 61.45
N SER A 448 -39.35 -0.80 61.74
CA SER A 448 -40.52 -1.32 62.49
C SER A 448 -41.82 -0.68 62.01
#